data_AF-A0A0F9T523-F1
#
_entry.id   AF-A0A0F9T523-F1
#
_cell.length_a   1.000
_cell.length_b   1.000
_cell.length_c   1.000
_cell.angle_alpha   90.00
_cell.angle_beta   90.00
_cell.angle_gamma   90.00
#
_symmetry.space_group_name_H-M   'P 1'
#
loop_
_entity.id
_entity.type
_entity.pdbx_description
1 polymer ?
#
loop_
_entity_poly.entity_id
_entity_poly.type
_entity_poly.pdbx_seq_one_letter_code
_entity_poly.pdbx_strand_id
1 'polypeptide(L)'
;MAQEFLPLINVIASPTKVSRGQMISISVNVVERTTLVPMPFDKLYMEILDSKGVPVWPLSVIEKDSATISKLISTAEMKKGKYTVRITPSVYRRPIGATEFEIEDTDMTLIPLIPLALLAIPSSTSREKVEKEVVEPPPTPKITWLIYRTEKDSRVCPICRPHEGKLFRPDDPKLIRIGPPELGGDTHYRCRCHYDYITQQQEQKRLQGNFERQAAQAYNAYLVAKAFWQTLKITNPSRRQK
;
A
#
# COMPACT_ATOMS: atom_id res chain seq x y z
N MET A 1 -9.07 21.94 32.75
CA MET A 1 -8.44 20.65 32.44
C MET A 1 -8.85 20.27 31.03
N ALA A 2 -7.93 20.26 30.07
CA ALA A 2 -8.25 19.85 28.70
C ALA A 2 -8.44 18.32 28.68
N GLN A 3 -9.59 17.84 28.23
CA GLN A 3 -9.79 16.43 27.95
C GLN A 3 -8.82 16.05 26.82
N GLU A 4 -7.88 15.14 27.07
CA GLU A 4 -7.01 14.62 26.03
C GLU A 4 -7.87 13.82 25.03
N PHE A 5 -8.03 14.35 23.83
CA PHE A 5 -8.72 13.68 22.74
C PHE A 5 -7.89 12.49 22.28
N LEU A 6 -8.24 11.29 22.72
CA LEU A 6 -7.61 10.05 22.26
C LEU A 6 -8.15 9.69 20.86
N PRO A 7 -7.30 9.60 19.83
CA PRO A 7 -7.72 9.18 18.51
C PRO A 7 -8.21 7.72 18.53
N LEU A 8 -9.12 7.38 17.62
CA LEU A 8 -9.55 6.01 17.39
C LEU A 8 -8.71 5.41 16.26
N ILE A 9 -7.97 4.35 16.54
CA ILE A 9 -7.12 3.65 15.56
C ILE A 9 -7.74 2.31 15.23
N ASN A 10 -8.29 2.21 14.02
CA ASN A 10 -8.81 0.97 13.47
C ASN A 10 -7.72 0.26 12.67
N VAL A 11 -7.39 -0.95 13.08
CA VAL A 11 -6.38 -1.79 12.43
C VAL A 11 -7.09 -2.99 11.83
N ILE A 12 -6.85 -3.26 10.55
CA ILE A 12 -7.49 -4.34 9.81
C ILE A 12 -6.39 -5.18 9.17
N ALA A 13 -6.36 -6.46 9.49
CA ALA A 13 -5.54 -7.45 8.80
C ALA A 13 -6.42 -8.18 7.77
N SER A 14 -6.00 -8.20 6.51
CA SER A 14 -6.74 -8.85 5.43
C SER A 14 -5.80 -9.63 4.49
N PRO A 15 -6.04 -10.93 4.28
CA PRO A 15 -7.06 -11.75 4.94
C PRO A 15 -6.71 -12.03 6.42
N THR A 16 -7.70 -12.33 7.26
CA THR A 16 -7.47 -12.71 8.68
C THR A 16 -6.92 -14.12 8.85
N LYS A 17 -7.00 -14.95 7.80
CA LYS A 17 -6.41 -16.27 7.71
C LYS A 17 -5.61 -16.36 6.43
N VAL A 18 -4.36 -16.80 6.54
CA VAL A 18 -3.41 -16.75 5.43
C VAL A 18 -2.51 -17.98 5.48
N SER A 19 -2.21 -18.56 4.33
CA SER A 19 -1.26 -19.65 4.24
C SER A 19 0.17 -19.11 4.32
N ARG A 20 1.10 -19.93 4.83
CA ARG A 20 2.52 -19.57 4.86
C ARG A 20 3.03 -19.22 3.45
N GLY A 21 3.71 -18.09 3.31
CA GLY A 21 4.27 -17.60 2.05
C GLY A 21 3.33 -16.70 1.23
N GLN A 22 2.07 -16.54 1.65
CA GLN A 22 1.18 -15.53 1.10
C GLN A 22 1.46 -14.15 1.70
N MET A 23 0.86 -13.12 1.10
CA MET A 23 0.95 -11.75 1.60
C MET A 23 -0.29 -11.42 2.43
N ILE A 24 -0.10 -10.69 3.53
CA ILE A 24 -1.18 -10.09 4.31
C ILE A 24 -1.12 -8.57 4.21
N SER A 25 -2.27 -7.92 4.03
CA SER A 25 -2.40 -6.48 4.05
C SER A 25 -2.84 -6.00 5.43
N ILE A 26 -2.05 -5.14 6.04
CA ILE A 26 -2.40 -4.44 7.27
C ILE A 26 -2.78 -3.01 6.92
N SER A 27 -4.04 -2.66 7.15
CA SER A 27 -4.56 -1.32 6.97
C SER A 27 -4.82 -0.67 8.32
N VAL A 28 -4.30 0.54 8.50
CA VAL A 28 -4.47 1.37 9.68
C VAL A 28 -5.24 2.60 9.26
N ASN A 29 -6.42 2.80 9.82
CA ASN A 29 -7.19 4.03 9.69
C ASN A 29 -7.23 4.67 11.06
N VAL A 30 -6.95 5.97 11.12
CA VAL A 30 -7.17 6.68 12.36
C VAL A 30 -8.11 7.84 12.12
N VAL A 31 -9.03 7.96 13.05
CA VAL A 31 -10.08 8.94 13.00
C VAL A 31 -10.21 9.60 14.35
N GLU A 32 -10.71 10.83 14.34
CA GLU A 32 -11.17 11.46 15.57
C GLU A 32 -12.34 10.64 16.15
N ARG A 33 -12.26 10.29 17.43
CA ARG A 33 -13.20 9.36 18.08
C ARG A 33 -14.66 9.83 17.99
N THR A 34 -14.91 11.13 18.06
CA THR A 34 -16.27 11.70 18.14
C THR A 34 -16.88 11.90 16.76
N THR A 35 -16.10 12.40 15.81
CA THR A 35 -16.58 12.80 14.48
C THR A 35 -16.34 11.73 13.42
N LEU A 36 -15.48 10.75 13.72
CA LEU A 36 -14.96 9.75 12.78
C LEU A 36 -14.26 10.37 11.55
N VAL A 37 -13.84 11.63 11.65
CA VAL A 37 -13.12 12.32 10.59
C VAL A 37 -11.66 11.84 10.59
N PRO A 38 -11.08 11.53 9.40
CA PRO A 38 -9.67 11.21 9.28
C PRO A 38 -8.80 12.32 9.87
N MET A 39 -7.95 11.97 10.83
CA MET A 39 -7.01 12.89 11.47
C MET A 39 -5.60 12.53 11.00
N PRO A 40 -4.68 13.47 10.75
CA PRO A 40 -3.27 13.13 10.49
C PRO A 40 -2.52 12.84 11.81
N PHE A 41 -1.44 12.05 11.75
CA PHE A 41 -0.51 11.84 12.89
C PHE A 41 0.93 12.03 12.44
N ASP A 42 1.76 12.51 13.35
CA ASP A 42 3.19 12.73 13.08
C ASP A 42 3.93 11.40 12.87
N LYS A 43 3.75 10.43 13.78
CA LYS A 43 4.37 9.10 13.67
C LYS A 43 3.53 8.00 14.30
N LEU A 44 3.35 6.91 13.57
CA LEU A 44 2.83 5.65 14.08
C LEU A 44 3.93 4.58 14.06
N TYR A 45 3.95 3.77 15.10
CA TYR A 45 4.79 2.59 15.21
C TYR A 45 3.94 1.33 15.12
N MET A 46 4.43 0.32 14.41
CA MET A 46 3.79 -0.97 14.27
C MET A 46 4.72 -2.08 14.69
N GLU A 47 4.18 -3.06 15.42
CA GLU A 47 4.85 -4.32 15.73
C GLU A 47 3.91 -5.49 15.44
N ILE A 48 4.49 -6.66 15.16
CA ILE A 48 3.77 -7.93 15.06
C ILE A 48 4.36 -8.90 16.06
N LEU A 49 3.49 -9.43 16.91
CA LEU A 49 3.81 -10.39 17.94
C LEU A 49 3.25 -11.75 17.57
N ASP A 50 3.98 -12.81 17.90
CA ASP A 50 3.45 -14.17 17.88
C ASP A 50 2.49 -14.42 19.06
N SER A 51 1.93 -15.63 19.14
CA SER A 51 1.02 -16.04 20.22
C SER A 51 1.64 -16.04 21.62
N LYS A 52 2.97 -15.96 21.73
CA LYS A 52 3.71 -15.84 23.00
C LYS A 52 4.03 -14.38 23.34
N GLY A 53 3.65 -13.43 22.50
CA GLY A 53 4.00 -12.01 22.65
C GLY A 53 5.41 -11.68 22.20
N VAL A 54 6.10 -12.58 21.50
CA VAL A 54 7.46 -12.34 20.98
C VAL A 54 7.37 -11.56 19.67
N PRO A 55 8.12 -10.46 19.51
CA PRO A 55 8.08 -9.69 18.28
C PRO A 55 8.74 -10.45 17.13
N VAL A 56 7.93 -10.82 16.15
CA VAL A 56 8.38 -11.34 14.85
C VAL A 56 8.61 -10.21 13.84
N TRP A 57 7.90 -9.10 14.01
CA TRP A 57 8.26 -7.82 13.41
C TRP A 57 8.49 -6.78 14.51
N PRO A 58 9.74 -6.36 14.76
CA PRO A 58 10.01 -5.33 15.77
C PRO A 58 9.33 -4.00 15.47
N LEU A 59 9.05 -3.27 16.54
CA LEU A 59 8.46 -1.93 16.52
C LEU A 59 9.16 -1.02 15.50
N SER A 60 8.46 -0.73 14.41
CA SER A 60 8.98 0.02 13.27
C SER A 60 8.05 1.19 12.93
N VAL A 61 8.62 2.31 12.48
CA VAL A 61 7.84 3.46 12.00
C VAL A 61 7.13 3.06 10.71
N ILE A 62 5.83 3.38 10.59
CA ILE A 62 5.05 3.02 9.39
C ILE A 62 4.68 4.19 8.49
N GLU A 63 4.50 5.42 9.00
CA GLU A 63 4.38 6.61 8.15
C GLU A 63 4.32 7.92 8.97
N LYS A 64 4.41 9.04 8.25
CA LYS A 64 4.20 10.41 8.73
C LYS A 64 3.13 11.09 7.87
N ASP A 65 2.18 11.78 8.50
CA ASP A 65 1.19 12.69 7.89
C ASP A 65 0.07 12.08 7.02
N SER A 66 -0.14 10.75 7.02
CA SER A 66 -1.31 10.11 6.38
C SER A 66 -2.32 9.62 7.41
N ALA A 67 -3.63 9.83 7.16
CA ALA A 67 -4.70 9.33 8.02
C ALA A 67 -5.01 7.83 7.82
N THR A 68 -4.59 7.28 6.68
CA THR A 68 -4.77 5.88 6.28
C THR A 68 -3.45 5.32 5.79
N ILE A 69 -3.04 4.18 6.34
CA ILE A 69 -1.80 3.49 5.99
C ILE A 69 -2.14 2.07 5.60
N SER A 70 -1.51 1.56 4.54
CA SER A 70 -1.65 0.16 4.15
C SER A 70 -0.29 -0.45 3.88
N LYS A 71 0.03 -1.54 4.59
CA LYS A 71 1.30 -2.25 4.52
C LYS A 71 1.11 -3.70 4.13
N LEU A 72 1.86 -4.16 3.15
CA LEU A 72 1.91 -5.57 2.76
C LEU A 72 3.04 -6.28 3.50
N ILE A 73 2.75 -7.47 4.02
CA ILE A 73 3.67 -8.25 4.85
C ILE A 73 3.73 -9.66 4.30
N SER A 74 4.94 -10.16 4.06
CA SER A 74 5.15 -11.56 3.68
C SER A 74 5.09 -12.46 4.90
N THR A 75 4.34 -13.56 4.82
CA THR A 75 4.23 -14.57 5.89
C THR A 75 5.21 -15.74 5.72
N ALA A 76 6.14 -15.68 4.76
CA ALA A 76 7.02 -16.80 4.40
C ALA A 76 7.83 -17.36 5.59
N GLU A 77 8.30 -16.46 6.46
CA GLU A 77 9.15 -16.81 7.61
C GLU A 77 8.37 -16.99 8.91
N MET A 78 7.08 -16.69 8.89
CA MET A 78 6.23 -16.78 10.05
C MET A 78 5.77 -18.23 10.24
N LYS A 79 5.89 -18.75 11.46
CA LYS A 79 5.43 -20.10 11.81
C LYS A 79 3.89 -20.14 11.82
N LYS A 80 3.29 -21.31 11.67
CA LYS A 80 1.86 -21.49 11.91
C LYS A 80 1.49 -20.98 13.30
N GLY A 81 0.35 -20.29 13.38
CA GLY A 81 -0.20 -19.78 14.63
C GLY A 81 -0.87 -18.42 14.49
N LYS A 82 -1.34 -17.92 15.63
CA LYS A 82 -1.97 -16.59 15.73
C LYS A 82 -0.92 -15.52 15.94
N TYR A 83 -1.15 -14.38 15.30
CA TYR A 83 -0.33 -13.18 15.38
C TYR A 83 -1.18 -11.99 15.74
N THR A 84 -0.61 -11.08 16.52
CA THR A 84 -1.24 -9.82 16.89
C THR A 84 -0.44 -8.68 16.29
N VAL A 85 -1.11 -7.82 15.53
CA VAL A 85 -0.56 -6.56 15.06
C VAL A 85 -0.93 -5.48 16.07
N ARG A 86 0.02 -4.66 16.48
CA ARG A 86 -0.20 -3.53 17.40
C ARG A 86 0.28 -2.23 16.79
N ILE A 87 -0.52 -1.18 16.98
CA ILE A 87 -0.21 0.18 16.54
C ILE A 87 -0.09 1.11 17.76
N THR A 88 1.05 1.78 17.85
CA THR A 88 1.39 2.73 18.91
C THR A 88 1.71 4.09 18.29
N PRO A 89 0.91 5.14 18.53
CA PRO A 89 1.28 6.48 18.10
C PRO A 89 2.43 7.03 18.94
N SER A 90 3.30 7.84 18.33
CA SER A 90 4.45 8.44 19.02
C SER A 90 4.12 9.28 20.25
N VAL A 91 2.95 9.91 20.28
CA VAL A 91 2.48 10.71 21.41
C VAL A 91 2.12 9.83 22.61
N TYR A 92 1.77 8.56 22.37
CA TYR A 92 1.30 7.65 23.41
C TYR A 92 2.32 6.51 23.65
N ARG A 93 2.61 6.22 24.93
CA ARG A 93 3.53 5.13 25.31
C ARG A 93 2.88 3.73 25.30
N ARG A 94 1.67 3.59 24.76
CA ARG A 94 0.90 2.34 24.78
C ARG A 94 0.22 2.09 23.43
N PRO A 95 0.03 0.82 23.02
CA PRO A 95 -0.72 0.50 21.83
C PRO A 95 -2.18 0.92 21.98
N ILE A 96 -2.75 1.50 20.92
CA ILE A 96 -4.13 2.02 20.90
C ILE A 96 -4.98 1.28 19.85
N GLY A 97 -4.35 0.71 18.82
CA GLY A 97 -5.00 -0.15 17.84
C GLY A 97 -4.38 -1.54 17.82
N ALA A 98 -5.22 -2.57 17.68
CA ALA A 98 -4.77 -3.95 17.53
C ALA A 98 -5.69 -4.75 16.61
N THR A 99 -5.12 -5.74 15.93
CA THR A 99 -5.86 -6.74 15.15
C THR A 99 -5.12 -8.06 15.17
N GLU A 100 -5.80 -9.14 14.84
CA GLU A 100 -5.23 -10.48 14.83
C GLU A 100 -5.37 -11.13 13.46
N PHE A 101 -4.40 -11.97 13.12
CA PHE A 101 -4.49 -12.86 11.98
C PHE A 101 -3.87 -14.21 12.31
N GLU A 102 -4.22 -15.24 11.55
CA GLU A 102 -3.78 -16.60 11.74
C GLU A 102 -3.08 -17.12 10.50
N ILE A 103 -1.91 -17.72 10.71
CA ILE A 103 -1.19 -18.45 9.68
C ILE A 103 -1.55 -19.92 9.82
N GLU A 104 -2.15 -20.46 8.77
CA GLU A 104 -2.46 -21.89 8.68
C GLU A 104 -1.34 -22.59 7.88
N ASP A 105 -0.99 -23.80 8.32
CA ASP A 105 -0.20 -24.68 7.45
C ASP A 105 -1.12 -25.04 6.29
N THR A 106 -0.76 -24.60 5.10
CA THR A 106 -1.19 -25.33 3.91
C THR A 106 -0.50 -26.67 3.99
N ASP A 107 -1.23 -27.69 4.45
CA ASP A 107 -1.04 -29.00 3.85
C ASP A 107 -1.13 -28.73 2.34
N MET A 108 -0.04 -28.98 1.61
CA MET A 108 -0.16 -29.23 0.18
C MET A 108 -0.97 -30.51 0.02
N THR A 109 -2.24 -30.49 0.38
CA THR A 109 -3.22 -31.40 -0.15
C THR A 109 -3.27 -31.04 -1.62
N LEU A 110 -2.42 -31.76 -2.37
CA LEU A 110 -2.62 -32.06 -3.78
C LEU A 110 -4.12 -32.10 -3.99
N ILE A 111 -4.69 -31.07 -4.60
CA ILE A 111 -6.07 -31.11 -5.06
C ILE A 111 -6.08 -32.33 -5.98
N PRO A 112 -6.69 -33.47 -5.62
CA PRO A 112 -6.89 -34.48 -6.63
C PRO A 112 -7.74 -33.77 -7.68
N LEU A 113 -7.22 -33.73 -8.92
CA LEU A 113 -8.01 -33.35 -10.08
C LEU A 113 -9.20 -34.32 -10.11
N ILE A 114 -10.30 -33.96 -9.42
CA ILE A 114 -11.55 -34.68 -9.52
C ILE A 114 -11.98 -34.47 -10.96
N PRO A 115 -12.06 -35.52 -11.79
CA PRO A 115 -12.64 -35.39 -13.10
C PRO A 115 -14.09 -34.95 -12.88
N LEU A 116 -14.50 -33.83 -13.50
CA LEU A 116 -15.91 -33.47 -13.60
C LEU A 116 -16.64 -34.58 -14.35
N ALA A 117 -17.10 -35.59 -13.63
CA ALA A 117 -17.98 -36.62 -14.11
C ALA A 117 -19.26 -36.56 -13.27
N LEU A 118 -20.29 -35.96 -13.88
CA LEU A 118 -21.69 -36.39 -13.80
C LEU A 118 -22.23 -36.73 -12.40
N LEU A 119 -22.82 -35.73 -11.73
CA LEU A 119 -23.95 -35.98 -10.85
C LEU A 119 -25.08 -35.00 -11.16
N ALA A 120 -25.95 -35.43 -12.09
CA ALA A 120 -27.30 -34.96 -12.18
C ALA A 120 -28.05 -35.43 -10.92
N ILE A 121 -28.43 -34.49 -10.05
CA ILE A 121 -29.36 -34.74 -8.95
C ILE A 121 -30.52 -33.77 -9.12
N PRO A 122 -31.72 -34.22 -9.51
CA PRO A 122 -32.92 -33.46 -9.27
C PRO A 122 -33.40 -33.81 -7.86
N SER A 123 -33.33 -32.86 -6.94
CA SER A 123 -34.06 -32.98 -5.68
C SER A 123 -34.45 -31.61 -5.16
N SER A 124 -35.71 -31.30 -5.48
CA SER A 124 -36.58 -30.40 -4.76
C SER A 124 -36.47 -30.59 -3.25
N THR A 125 -36.03 -29.57 -2.53
CA THR A 125 -36.55 -29.26 -1.20
C THR A 125 -36.43 -27.76 -0.98
N SER A 126 -37.59 -27.17 -0.72
CA SER A 126 -37.80 -25.82 -0.22
C SER A 126 -36.86 -25.51 0.95
N ARG A 127 -35.95 -24.55 0.73
CA ARG A 127 -35.43 -23.71 1.81
C ARG A 127 -35.51 -22.27 1.35
N GLU A 128 -36.35 -21.56 2.08
CA GLU A 128 -36.50 -20.11 2.14
C GLU A 128 -35.14 -19.41 1.94
N LYS A 129 -35.01 -18.73 0.79
CA LYS A 129 -33.88 -17.86 0.48
C LYS A 129 -33.96 -16.67 1.43
N VAL A 130 -33.23 -16.75 2.53
CA VAL A 130 -32.71 -15.54 3.16
C VAL A 130 -31.70 -14.98 2.18
N GLU A 131 -32.13 -13.99 1.41
CA GLU A 131 -31.29 -13.11 0.60
C GLU A 131 -30.34 -12.39 1.58
N LYS A 132 -29.25 -13.06 1.95
CA LYS A 132 -28.07 -12.35 2.43
C LYS A 132 -27.56 -11.59 1.23
N GLU A 133 -27.83 -10.30 1.22
CA GLU A 133 -27.18 -9.31 0.38
C GLU A 133 -25.66 -9.56 0.51
N VAL A 134 -25.10 -10.27 -0.48
CA VAL A 134 -23.67 -10.47 -0.60
C VAL A 134 -23.15 -9.10 -1.00
N VAL A 135 -22.73 -8.33 0.00
CA VAL A 135 -21.92 -7.14 -0.21
C VAL A 135 -20.66 -7.64 -0.89
N GLU A 136 -20.61 -7.49 -2.21
CA GLU A 136 -19.42 -7.82 -2.98
C GLU A 136 -18.24 -7.12 -2.32
N PRO A 137 -17.15 -7.84 -2.00
CA PRO A 137 -15.97 -7.21 -1.44
C PRO A 137 -15.54 -6.09 -2.41
N PRO A 138 -15.21 -4.90 -1.89
CA PRO A 138 -14.80 -3.80 -2.75
C PRO A 138 -13.65 -4.27 -3.64
N PRO A 139 -13.64 -3.89 -4.93
CA PRO A 139 -12.66 -4.39 -5.88
C PRO A 139 -11.26 -4.14 -5.33
N THR A 140 -10.49 -5.22 -5.16
CA THR A 140 -9.12 -5.12 -4.66
C THR A 140 -8.33 -4.27 -5.64
N PRO A 141 -7.72 -3.16 -5.18
CA PRO A 141 -7.05 -2.24 -6.08
C PRO A 141 -5.88 -2.95 -6.74
N LYS A 142 -5.89 -3.00 -8.07
CA LYS A 142 -4.83 -3.63 -8.85
C LYS A 142 -3.55 -2.80 -8.72
N ILE A 143 -2.49 -3.42 -8.19
CA ILE A 143 -1.15 -2.82 -8.09
C ILE A 143 -0.53 -2.81 -9.48
N THR A 144 -0.11 -1.64 -9.97
CA THR A 144 0.55 -1.53 -11.28
C THR A 144 2.07 -1.45 -11.14
N TRP A 145 2.56 -0.73 -10.13
CA TRP A 145 3.99 -0.51 -9.93
C TRP A 145 4.38 -0.64 -8.46
N LEU A 146 5.60 -1.09 -8.23
CA LEU A 146 6.30 -1.10 -6.95
C LEU A 146 7.43 -0.07 -7.00
N ILE A 147 7.53 0.80 -6.01
CA ILE A 147 8.60 1.79 -5.89
C ILE A 147 9.55 1.35 -4.79
N TYR A 148 10.81 1.12 -5.12
CA TYR A 148 11.80 0.79 -4.11
C TYR A 148 12.17 2.04 -3.29
N ARG A 149 12.05 1.95 -1.97
CA ARG A 149 12.30 3.03 -1.02
C ARG A 149 13.26 2.58 0.09
N THR A 150 13.95 3.55 0.64
CA THR A 150 14.87 3.43 1.76
C THR A 150 14.63 4.59 2.73
N GLU A 151 14.65 4.32 4.04
CA GLU A 151 14.67 5.42 5.03
C GLU A 151 15.98 6.19 4.87
N LYS A 152 15.97 7.51 4.61
CA LYS A 152 17.22 8.29 4.37
C LYS A 152 18.07 8.47 5.64
N ASP A 153 18.60 7.39 6.20
CA ASP A 153 19.45 7.36 7.38
C ASP A 153 20.80 6.67 7.12
N SER A 154 21.70 6.74 8.10
CA SER A 154 23.04 6.14 8.01
C SER A 154 23.02 4.60 8.01
N ARG A 155 21.87 3.97 8.26
CA ARG A 155 21.70 2.51 8.32
C ARG A 155 21.28 1.90 6.99
N VAL A 156 20.98 2.71 5.96
CA VAL A 156 20.75 2.18 4.61
C VAL A 156 22.03 1.66 4.02
N CYS A 157 21.97 0.41 3.59
CA CYS A 157 23.07 -0.31 2.99
C CYS A 157 23.54 0.39 1.69
N PRO A 158 24.86 0.46 1.39
CA PRO A 158 25.36 1.04 0.15
C PRO A 158 24.81 0.35 -1.11
N ILE A 159 24.46 -0.93 -1.02
CA ILE A 159 23.81 -1.69 -2.12
C ILE A 159 22.39 -1.18 -2.38
N CYS A 160 21.68 -0.72 -1.34
CA CYS A 160 20.27 -0.38 -1.39
C CYS A 160 20.05 1.06 -1.91
N ARG A 161 20.99 1.98 -1.63
CA ARG A 161 20.90 3.40 -2.05
C ARG A 161 20.76 3.59 -3.58
N PRO A 162 21.49 2.86 -4.45
CA PRO A 162 21.34 2.94 -5.90
C PRO A 162 19.96 2.52 -6.43
N HIS A 163 19.12 1.90 -5.59
CA HIS A 163 17.80 1.42 -6.00
C HIS A 163 16.66 2.34 -5.55
N GLU A 164 16.93 3.35 -4.72
CA GLU A 164 15.95 4.35 -4.30
C GLU A 164 15.22 4.97 -5.50
N GLY A 165 13.88 4.92 -5.46
CA GLY A 165 13.01 5.48 -6.48
C GLY A 165 12.85 4.64 -7.75
N LYS A 166 13.51 3.47 -7.86
CA LYS A 166 13.31 2.56 -9.00
C LYS A 166 11.90 1.98 -8.98
N LEU A 167 11.31 1.90 -10.17
CA LEU A 167 9.97 1.37 -10.43
C LEU A 167 10.09 -0.03 -11.00
N PHE A 168 9.34 -0.97 -10.44
CA PHE A 168 9.26 -2.35 -10.89
C PHE A 168 7.81 -2.72 -11.11
N ARG A 169 7.55 -3.60 -12.08
CA ARG A 169 6.25 -4.28 -12.12
C ARG A 169 6.23 -5.42 -11.10
N PRO A 170 5.06 -5.78 -10.54
CA PRO A 170 4.96 -6.90 -9.59
C PRO A 170 5.48 -8.24 -10.15
N ASP A 171 5.41 -8.41 -11.47
CA ASP A 171 5.84 -9.59 -12.22
C ASP A 171 7.25 -9.46 -12.84
N ASP A 172 7.99 -8.39 -12.55
CA ASP A 172 9.32 -8.17 -13.12
C ASP A 172 10.34 -9.19 -12.55
N PRO A 173 11.01 -9.99 -13.40
CA PRO A 173 12.03 -10.95 -12.93
C PRO A 173 13.25 -10.27 -12.31
N LYS A 174 13.44 -8.96 -12.53
CA LYS A 174 14.52 -8.15 -11.94
C LYS A 174 14.10 -7.45 -10.64
N LEU A 175 12.95 -7.81 -10.07
CA LEU A 175 12.52 -7.30 -8.77
C LEU A 175 13.58 -7.61 -7.71
N ILE A 176 14.06 -6.56 -7.04
CA ILE A 176 15.09 -6.67 -6.01
C ILE A 176 14.44 -7.31 -4.80
N ARG A 177 14.94 -8.47 -4.40
CA ARG A 177 14.38 -9.19 -3.27
C ARG A 177 14.87 -8.56 -1.98
N ILE A 178 13.96 -7.92 -1.24
CA ILE A 178 14.31 -7.34 0.05
C ILE A 178 14.38 -8.46 1.09
N GLY A 179 15.52 -8.58 1.76
CA GLY A 179 15.89 -9.67 2.65
C GLY A 179 17.41 -9.97 2.57
N PRO A 180 17.97 -10.72 3.53
CA PRO A 180 19.38 -11.11 3.52
C PRO A 180 19.70 -12.16 2.42
N PRO A 181 20.98 -12.25 1.96
CA PRO A 181 21.37 -13.17 0.88
C PRO A 181 21.15 -14.63 1.20
N GLU A 182 21.33 -14.99 2.47
CA GLU A 182 21.11 -16.34 3.01
C GLU A 182 19.66 -16.82 2.86
N LEU A 183 18.71 -15.90 2.67
CA LEU A 183 17.27 -16.17 2.50
C LEU A 183 16.77 -15.87 1.08
N GLY A 184 17.70 -15.73 0.12
CA GLY A 184 17.38 -15.43 -1.28
C GLY A 184 17.02 -13.97 -1.55
N GLY A 185 17.38 -13.05 -0.64
CA GLY A 185 17.28 -11.61 -0.83
C GLY A 185 18.55 -10.99 -1.42
N ASP A 186 18.44 -9.86 -2.12
CA ASP A 186 19.55 -9.12 -2.72
C ASP A 186 20.07 -7.98 -1.82
N THR A 187 19.55 -7.89 -0.60
CA THR A 187 19.84 -6.80 0.36
C THR A 187 20.49 -7.33 1.63
N HIS A 188 20.89 -6.47 2.57
CA HIS A 188 21.56 -6.90 3.80
C HIS A 188 20.62 -7.02 5.00
N TYR A 189 21.02 -7.83 5.98
CA TYR A 189 20.36 -7.94 7.29
C TYR A 189 20.25 -6.55 7.94
N ARG A 190 19.04 -6.16 8.38
CA ARG A 190 18.70 -4.85 9.01
C ARG A 190 18.71 -3.63 8.09
N CYS A 191 18.77 -3.78 6.77
CA CYS A 191 18.54 -2.62 5.91
C CYS A 191 17.08 -2.16 6.00
N ARG A 192 16.87 -0.85 6.06
CA ARG A 192 15.53 -0.21 6.11
C ARG A 192 14.99 0.12 4.71
N CYS A 193 15.06 -0.86 3.81
CA CYS A 193 14.47 -0.78 2.48
C CYS A 193 13.07 -1.42 2.47
N HIS A 194 12.16 -0.86 1.68
CA HIS A 194 10.79 -1.35 1.50
C HIS A 194 10.27 -1.01 0.11
N TYR A 195 9.13 -1.57 -0.26
CA TYR A 195 8.40 -1.23 -1.47
C TYR A 195 7.13 -0.44 -1.13
N ASP A 196 6.98 0.74 -1.74
CA ASP A 196 5.67 1.38 -1.87
C ASP A 196 4.98 0.81 -3.12
N TYR A 197 3.66 0.94 -3.21
CA TYR A 197 2.92 0.53 -4.40
C TYR A 197 2.11 1.67 -5.00
N ILE A 198 2.02 1.68 -6.33
CA ILE A 198 1.14 2.57 -7.08
C ILE A 198 0.00 1.72 -7.61
N THR A 199 -1.23 2.08 -7.26
CA THR A 199 -2.43 1.45 -7.81
C THR A 199 -2.78 2.04 -9.17
N GLN A 200 -3.52 1.29 -9.99
CA GLN A 200 -3.99 1.76 -11.30
C GLN A 200 -4.71 3.11 -11.23
N GLN A 201 -5.47 3.36 -10.16
CA GLN A 201 -6.17 4.62 -9.93
C GLN A 201 -5.23 5.79 -9.62
N GLN A 202 -4.16 5.53 -8.85
CA GLN A 202 -3.12 6.54 -8.56
C GLN A 202 -2.28 6.84 -9.80
N GLU A 203 -1.99 5.83 -10.62
CA GLU A 203 -1.29 6.00 -11.89
C GLU A 203 -2.08 6.86 -12.87
N GLN A 204 -3.38 6.59 -13.02
CA GLN A 204 -4.27 7.42 -13.84
C GLN A 204 -4.28 8.88 -13.37
N LYS A 205 -4.41 9.12 -12.06
CA LYS A 205 -4.33 10.48 -11.49
C LYS A 205 -2.98 11.15 -11.78
N ARG A 206 -1.88 10.40 -11.69
CA ARG A 206 -0.53 10.92 -11.97
C ARG A 206 -0.33 11.25 -13.45
N LEU A 207 -0.84 10.42 -14.35
CA LEU A 207 -0.83 10.66 -15.79
C LEU A 207 -1.68 11.88 -16.16
N GLN A 208 -2.88 11.99 -15.57
CA GLN A 208 -3.77 13.13 -15.77
C GLN A 208 -3.12 14.44 -15.30
N GLY A 209 -2.54 14.46 -14.10
CA GLY A 209 -1.83 15.64 -13.60
C GLY A 209 -0.59 16.03 -14.43
N ASN A 210 0.13 15.05 -15.00
CA ASN A 210 1.24 15.33 -15.92
C ASN A 210 0.74 15.95 -17.23
N PHE A 211 -0.37 15.43 -17.77
CA PHE A 211 -1.00 15.97 -18.98
C PHE A 211 -1.47 17.41 -18.76
N GLU A 212 -2.14 17.69 -17.64
CA GLU A 212 -2.57 19.04 -17.27
C GLU A 212 -1.40 20.01 -17.16
N ARG A 213 -0.28 19.60 -16.55
CA ARG A 213 0.94 20.42 -16.48
C ARG A 213 1.54 20.69 -17.86
N GLN A 214 1.61 19.69 -18.72
CA GLN A 214 2.11 19.87 -20.10
C GLN A 214 1.18 20.78 -20.92
N ALA A 215 -0.14 20.61 -20.78
CA ALA A 215 -1.13 21.47 -21.42
C ALA A 215 -1.00 22.93 -20.94
N ALA A 216 -0.81 23.15 -19.65
CA ALA A 216 -0.58 24.49 -19.08
C ALA A 216 0.72 25.12 -19.60
N GLN A 217 1.81 24.33 -19.69
CA GLN A 217 3.08 24.80 -20.26
C GLN A 217 2.93 25.17 -21.74
N ALA A 218 2.24 24.35 -22.53
CA ALA A 218 1.99 24.63 -23.95
C ALA A 218 1.12 25.88 -24.13
N TYR A 219 0.10 26.06 -23.30
CA TYR A 219 -0.75 27.25 -23.33
C TYR A 219 0.03 28.53 -22.98
N ASN A 220 0.87 28.50 -21.94
CA ASN A 220 1.73 29.63 -21.60
C ASN A 220 2.72 29.96 -22.73
N ALA A 221 3.33 28.96 -23.37
CA ALA A 221 4.18 29.16 -24.53
C ALA A 221 3.43 29.82 -25.70
N TYR A 222 2.18 29.40 -25.95
CA TYR A 222 1.31 30.02 -26.94
C TYR A 222 1.04 31.51 -26.62
N LEU A 223 0.72 31.83 -25.36
CA LEU A 223 0.47 33.22 -24.95
C LEU A 223 1.70 34.12 -25.14
N VAL A 224 2.88 33.63 -24.78
CA VAL A 224 4.15 34.35 -25.00
C VAL A 224 4.40 34.57 -26.49
N ALA A 225 4.23 33.54 -27.32
CA ALA A 225 4.39 33.66 -28.76
C ALA A 225 3.39 34.66 -29.38
N LYS A 226 2.13 34.63 -28.92
CA LYS A 226 1.09 35.57 -29.37
C LYS A 226 1.44 37.02 -29.01
N ALA A 227 1.88 37.25 -27.77
CA ALA A 227 2.30 38.58 -27.32
C ALA A 227 3.49 39.10 -28.15
N PHE A 228 4.50 38.26 -28.35
CA PHE A 228 5.66 38.58 -29.19
C PHE A 228 5.24 38.97 -30.62
N TRP A 229 4.36 38.20 -31.25
CA TRP A 229 3.82 38.52 -32.58
C TRP A 229 3.03 39.82 -32.62
N GLN A 230 2.27 40.13 -31.56
CA GLN A 230 1.55 41.41 -31.45
C GLN A 230 2.53 42.57 -31.31
N THR A 231 3.57 42.44 -30.48
CA THR A 231 4.63 43.44 -30.35
C THR A 231 5.32 43.68 -31.69
N LEU A 232 5.70 42.63 -32.43
CA LEU A 232 6.31 42.75 -33.76
C LEU A 232 5.42 43.50 -34.77
N LYS A 233 4.09 43.29 -34.72
CA LYS A 233 3.14 44.02 -35.57
C LYS A 233 3.10 45.51 -35.25
N ILE A 234 3.32 45.89 -34.00
CA ILE A 234 3.31 47.29 -33.54
C ILE A 234 4.65 47.96 -33.84
N THR A 235 5.78 47.27 -33.59
CA THR A 235 7.12 47.85 -33.68
C THR A 235 7.69 47.86 -35.11
N ASN A 236 7.06 47.17 -36.07
CA ASN A 236 7.50 47.18 -37.47
C ASN A 236 6.31 47.39 -38.44
N PRO A 237 5.71 48.59 -38.47
CA PRO A 237 4.56 48.90 -39.33
C PRO A 237 4.91 48.89 -40.83
N SER A 238 6.19 48.99 -41.17
CA SER A 238 6.77 49.05 -42.52
C SER A 238 6.53 47.82 -43.40
N ARG A 239 5.97 46.72 -42.86
CA ARG A 239 5.57 45.54 -43.63
C ARG A 239 4.11 45.54 -44.12
N ARG A 240 3.31 46.58 -43.82
CA ARG A 240 1.90 46.69 -44.26
C ARG A 240 1.68 47.47 -45.56
N GLN A 241 2.73 47.95 -46.22
CA GLN A 241 2.62 48.64 -47.50
C GLN A 241 3.54 48.00 -48.55
N LYS A 242 3.11 46.86 -49.09
CA LYS A 242 3.37 46.41 -50.46
C LYS A 242 2.24 45.48 -50.87
#